data_AF-A0AAV8VMM6-F1
#
_entry.id   AF-A0AAV8VMM6-F1
#
_cell.length_a   1.000
_cell.length_b   1.000
_cell.length_c   1.000
_cell.angle_alpha   90.00
_cell.angle_beta   90.00
_cell.angle_gamma   90.00
#
_symmetry.space_group_name_H-M   'P 1'
#
loop_
_entity.id
_entity.type
_entity.pdbx_description
1 polymer ?
#
loop_
_entity_poly.entity_id
_entity_poly.type
_entity_poly.pdbx_seq_one_letter_code
_entity_poly.pdbx_strand_id
1 'polypeptide(L)'
;MADSGDKKQISSISSENTKKAKRNPGTSHNFRKRPPQKPERGENVIYISTKTNIKAQLERCRKLINNNQNEIIIYCLGAAIQRGILLALQLSERYVAYDIHTNTLSTELIGELKMFFTIDELVRWLGLTVFEIWINLISILLFTVLLALNYDPNIELYDNDWWMIFFPLFAGDALNTYFCIIIFIRMLLEMTLKFSLMRISWSAIFLLMTFLFKFLLCKRLLGQVKLDYSEVFAPLYILLQLIAVRACQQS
;
A
#
# COMPACT_ATOMS: atom_id res chain seq x y z
N MET A 1 -10.08 66.81 35.30
CA MET A 1 -10.81 66.28 36.48
C MET A 1 -11.65 65.13 35.98
N ALA A 2 -11.40 63.90 36.48
CA ALA A 2 -12.33 62.79 36.76
C ALA A 2 -13.64 62.67 35.93
N ASP A 3 -14.17 61.53 35.51
CA ASP A 3 -13.94 60.11 35.80
C ASP A 3 -14.89 59.31 34.86
N SER A 4 -14.60 58.01 34.77
CA SER A 4 -15.30 56.88 34.13
C SER A 4 -16.78 56.74 34.49
N GLY A 5 -17.57 56.04 33.65
CA GLY A 5 -18.95 55.68 33.99
C GLY A 5 -19.86 55.04 32.93
N ASP A 6 -19.45 53.88 32.42
CA ASP A 6 -20.22 52.69 31.99
C ASP A 6 -21.76 52.71 31.68
N LYS A 7 -22.11 52.00 30.59
CA LYS A 7 -23.26 51.07 30.35
C LYS A 7 -24.56 51.45 29.60
N LYS A 8 -24.86 50.52 28.65
CA LYS A 8 -26.16 50.01 28.10
C LYS A 8 -26.81 50.79 26.95
N GLN A 9 -27.36 50.20 25.88
CA GLN A 9 -27.57 48.83 25.36
C GLN A 9 -28.35 48.98 24.01
N ILE A 10 -28.53 47.89 23.23
CA ILE A 10 -29.52 47.68 22.13
C ILE A 10 -28.96 48.03 20.72
N SER A 11 -28.97 47.20 19.66
CA SER A 11 -29.57 45.88 19.35
C SER A 11 -29.01 45.29 18.04
N SER A 12 -28.69 44.00 18.08
CA SER A 12 -28.92 42.93 17.08
C SER A 12 -29.12 43.26 15.59
N ILE A 13 -28.18 42.84 14.73
CA ILE A 13 -28.46 42.32 13.37
C ILE A 13 -27.52 41.13 13.05
N SER A 14 -28.16 39.96 12.96
CA SER A 14 -27.82 38.70 12.26
C SER A 14 -26.35 38.35 11.92
N SER A 15 -25.79 37.39 12.66
CA SER A 15 -24.73 36.51 12.19
C SER A 15 -25.33 35.36 11.36
N GLU A 16 -25.20 35.44 10.03
CA GLU A 16 -25.51 34.34 9.13
C GLU A 16 -24.55 33.17 9.33
N ASN A 17 -25.13 32.05 9.72
CA ASN A 17 -24.52 30.73 9.83
C ASN A 17 -23.98 30.24 8.48
N THR A 18 -22.70 30.46 8.19
CA THR A 18 -21.98 29.64 7.20
C THR A 18 -21.57 28.33 7.87
N LYS A 19 -22.51 27.36 7.83
CA LYS A 19 -22.26 25.95 8.16
C LYS A 19 -21.17 25.42 7.22
N LYS A 20 -19.92 25.43 7.66
CA LYS A 20 -18.83 24.70 7.02
C LYS A 20 -19.21 23.22 7.02
N ALA A 21 -19.62 22.73 5.85
CA ALA A 21 -19.90 21.32 5.61
C ALA A 21 -18.65 20.51 5.97
N LYS A 22 -18.71 19.84 7.12
CA LYS A 22 -17.74 18.84 7.54
C LYS A 22 -17.84 17.72 6.51
N ARG A 23 -16.92 17.71 5.54
CA ARG A 23 -16.72 16.56 4.64
C ARG A 23 -16.40 15.36 5.54
N ASN A 24 -17.38 14.48 5.71
CA ASN A 24 -17.15 13.19 6.34
C ASN A 24 -16.05 12.49 5.54
N PRO A 25 -14.88 12.16 6.13
CA PRO A 25 -13.91 11.33 5.44
C PRO A 25 -14.63 10.02 5.13
N GLY A 26 -14.63 9.66 3.85
CA GLY A 26 -15.31 8.48 3.33
C GLY A 26 -15.00 7.27 4.19
N THR A 27 -16.03 6.48 4.44
CA THR A 27 -16.03 5.18 5.11
C THR A 27 -14.75 4.40 4.81
N SER A 28 -13.78 4.50 5.70
CA SER A 28 -12.72 3.52 5.80
C SER A 28 -13.41 2.21 6.15
N HIS A 29 -13.44 1.26 5.21
CA HIS A 29 -13.79 -0.10 5.54
C HIS A 29 -12.81 -0.56 6.61
N ASN A 30 -13.23 -0.51 7.87
CA ASN A 30 -12.44 -1.00 8.99
C ASN A 30 -12.25 -2.50 8.76
N PHE A 31 -11.07 -2.87 8.24
CA PHE A 31 -10.69 -4.25 8.01
C PHE A 31 -10.63 -4.97 9.36
N ARG A 32 -11.76 -5.56 9.74
CA ARG A 32 -11.87 -6.35 10.96
C ARG A 32 -11.38 -7.74 10.64
N LYS A 33 -10.11 -8.01 10.96
CA LYS A 33 -9.54 -9.37 10.88
C LYS A 33 -10.47 -10.32 11.65
N ARG A 34 -10.95 -11.36 10.97
CA ARG A 34 -11.75 -12.40 11.63
C ARG A 34 -10.81 -13.17 12.57
N PRO A 35 -11.24 -13.47 13.81
CA PRO A 35 -10.43 -14.30 14.69
C PRO A 35 -10.26 -15.70 14.06
N PRO A 36 -9.11 -16.36 14.27
CA PRO A 36 -8.92 -17.74 13.84
C PRO A 36 -10.00 -18.65 14.44
N GLN A 37 -10.32 -19.72 13.71
CA GLN A 37 -11.15 -20.78 14.28
C GLN A 37 -10.45 -21.36 15.50
N LYS A 38 -11.22 -21.55 16.57
CA LYS A 38 -10.70 -22.05 17.85
C LYS A 38 -10.54 -23.57 17.72
N PRO A 39 -9.32 -24.13 17.89
CA PRO A 39 -9.06 -25.55 17.67
C PRO A 39 -9.86 -26.42 18.65
N GLU A 40 -9.93 -26.03 19.93
CA GLU A 40 -10.66 -26.77 20.96
C GLU A 40 -11.37 -25.83 21.94
N ARG A 41 -12.54 -26.24 22.44
CA ARG A 41 -13.27 -25.53 23.49
C ARG A 41 -13.48 -26.47 24.66
N GLY A 42 -12.81 -26.17 25.77
CA GLY A 42 -12.98 -26.86 27.05
C GLY A 42 -12.75 -25.89 28.20
N GLU A 43 -13.18 -26.27 29.40
CA GLU A 43 -12.99 -25.47 30.61
C GLU A 43 -11.50 -25.37 31.01
N ASN A 44 -10.70 -26.34 30.57
CA ASN A 44 -9.27 -26.47 30.81
C ASN A 44 -8.40 -25.70 29.81
N VAL A 45 -9.04 -25.03 28.84
CA VAL A 45 -8.36 -24.35 27.74
C VAL A 45 -8.30 -22.84 28.00
N ILE A 46 -7.08 -22.29 28.00
CA ILE A 46 -6.81 -20.88 28.21
C ILE A 46 -6.22 -20.26 26.96
N TYR A 47 -6.87 -19.20 26.47
CA TYR A 47 -6.40 -18.42 25.32
C TYR A 47 -5.68 -17.16 25.80
N ILE A 48 -4.43 -16.98 25.36
CA ILE A 48 -3.59 -15.82 25.71
C ILE A 48 -3.51 -14.87 24.51
N SER A 49 -3.62 -13.58 24.81
CA SER A 49 -3.50 -12.51 23.81
C SER A 49 -2.38 -11.54 24.18
N THR A 50 -2.03 -10.63 23.28
CA THR A 50 -1.01 -9.60 23.55
C THR A 50 -1.40 -8.63 24.67
N LYS A 51 -2.69 -8.57 25.04
CA LYS A 51 -3.21 -7.66 26.08
C LYS A 51 -3.62 -8.39 27.36
N THR A 52 -3.50 -9.72 27.44
CA THR A 52 -3.88 -10.45 28.66
C THR A 52 -2.98 -10.07 29.82
N ASN A 53 -3.60 -9.87 30.99
CA ASN A 53 -2.90 -9.66 32.25
C ASN A 53 -2.42 -11.01 32.80
N ILE A 54 -1.10 -11.18 32.92
CA ILE A 54 -0.45 -12.43 33.33
C ILE A 54 -0.84 -12.80 34.77
N LYS A 55 -0.87 -11.82 35.69
CA LYS A 55 -1.24 -12.08 37.10
C LYS A 55 -2.65 -12.63 37.24
N ALA A 56 -3.59 -12.07 36.47
CA ALA A 56 -4.99 -12.53 36.48
C ALA A 56 -5.13 -13.96 35.90
N GLN A 57 -4.36 -14.29 34.86
CA GLN A 57 -4.37 -15.65 34.31
C GLN A 57 -3.70 -16.66 35.26
N LEU A 58 -2.67 -16.26 36.00
CA LEU A 58 -2.03 -17.14 37.00
C LEU A 58 -3.03 -17.52 38.11
N GLU A 59 -3.81 -16.56 38.62
CA GLU A 59 -4.86 -16.85 39.60
C GLU A 59 -5.98 -17.74 39.01
N ARG A 60 -6.27 -17.60 37.71
CA ARG A 60 -7.19 -18.49 37.01
C ARG A 60 -6.63 -19.92 36.91
N CYS A 61 -5.36 -20.08 36.54
CA CYS A 61 -4.70 -21.38 36.53
C CYS A 61 -4.73 -22.02 37.92
N ARG A 62 -4.50 -21.23 38.99
CA ARG A 62 -4.61 -21.71 40.37
C ARG A 62 -5.98 -22.30 40.70
N LYS A 63 -7.07 -21.67 40.24
CA LYS A 63 -8.42 -22.21 40.43
C LYS A 63 -8.64 -23.53 39.69
N LEU A 64 -8.11 -23.66 38.48
CA LEU A 64 -8.21 -24.90 37.70
C LEU A 64 -7.42 -26.05 38.35
N ILE A 65 -6.25 -25.74 38.90
CA ILE A 65 -5.44 -26.68 39.69
C ILE A 65 -6.20 -27.13 40.94
N ASN A 66 -6.78 -26.18 41.70
CA ASN A 66 -7.55 -26.49 42.90
C ASN A 66 -8.81 -27.33 42.61
N ASN A 67 -9.37 -27.20 41.40
CA ASN A 67 -10.50 -28.01 40.93
C ASN A 67 -10.06 -29.41 40.44
N ASN A 68 -8.79 -29.81 40.67
CA ASN A 68 -8.22 -31.10 40.26
C ASN A 68 -8.37 -31.40 38.76
N GLN A 69 -8.17 -30.39 37.91
CA GLN A 69 -8.06 -30.63 36.47
C GLN A 69 -6.74 -31.32 36.14
N ASN A 70 -6.81 -32.45 35.43
CA ASN A 70 -5.65 -33.27 35.08
C ASN A 70 -4.71 -32.59 34.09
N GLU A 71 -5.23 -31.68 33.25
CA GLU A 71 -4.46 -31.01 32.21
C GLU A 71 -4.95 -29.57 32.01
N ILE A 72 -4.04 -28.64 31.76
CA ILE A 72 -4.34 -27.23 31.44
C ILE A 72 -3.64 -26.89 30.12
N ILE A 73 -4.42 -26.53 29.11
CA ILE A 73 -3.91 -26.25 27.77
C ILE A 73 -3.88 -24.73 27.56
N ILE A 74 -2.71 -24.20 27.22
CA ILE A 74 -2.50 -22.77 26.97
C ILE A 74 -2.27 -22.55 25.47
N TYR A 75 -3.24 -21.92 24.80
CA TYR A 75 -3.10 -21.51 23.41
C TYR A 75 -2.66 -20.05 23.29
N CYS A 76 -1.60 -19.82 22.50
CA CYS A 76 -1.08 -18.50 22.17
C CYS A 76 -0.71 -18.45 20.68
N LEU A 77 -0.83 -17.26 20.07
CA LEU A 77 -0.57 -17.05 18.64
C LEU A 77 0.24 -15.76 18.42
N GLY A 78 1.24 -15.82 17.54
CA GLY A 78 2.03 -14.66 17.11
C GLY A 78 2.69 -13.91 18.28
N ALA A 79 2.48 -12.59 18.35
CA ALA A 79 3.07 -11.74 19.40
C ALA A 79 2.62 -12.08 20.84
N ALA A 80 1.62 -12.94 21.01
CA ALA A 80 1.19 -13.42 22.34
C ALA A 80 2.02 -14.61 22.85
N ILE A 81 2.82 -15.27 21.99
CA ILE A 81 3.61 -16.46 22.34
C ILE A 81 4.56 -16.17 23.50
N GLN A 82 5.29 -15.04 23.45
CA GLN A 82 6.22 -14.64 24.51
C GLN A 82 5.53 -14.54 25.88
N ARG A 83 4.31 -13.98 25.93
CA ARG A 83 3.55 -13.89 27.18
C ARG A 83 3.02 -15.24 27.64
N GLY A 84 2.67 -16.13 26.71
CA GLY A 84 2.22 -17.48 27.03
C GLY A 84 3.32 -18.32 27.65
N ILE A 85 4.52 -18.28 27.07
CA ILE A 85 5.70 -18.94 27.62
C ILE A 85 6.02 -18.41 29.02
N LEU A 86 5.98 -17.09 29.20
CA LEU A 86 6.19 -16.47 30.51
C LEU A 86 5.17 -16.97 31.56
N LEU A 87 3.90 -17.08 31.20
CA LEU A 87 2.88 -17.61 32.12
C LEU A 87 3.15 -19.08 32.47
N ALA A 88 3.53 -19.90 31.49
CA ALA A 88 3.82 -21.32 31.70
C ALA A 88 5.01 -21.52 32.65
N LEU A 89 6.11 -20.79 32.43
CA LEU A 89 7.30 -20.86 33.28
C LEU A 89 7.01 -20.43 34.72
N GLN A 90 6.24 -19.35 34.91
CA GLN A 90 5.84 -18.90 36.25
C GLN A 90 4.93 -19.91 36.96
N LEU A 91 4.20 -20.73 36.21
CA LEU A 91 3.36 -21.77 36.77
C LEU A 91 4.19 -22.99 37.20
N SER A 92 5.15 -23.43 36.37
CA SER A 92 6.05 -24.54 36.74
C SER A 92 6.95 -24.22 37.92
N GLU A 93 7.40 -22.97 38.04
CA GLU A 93 8.22 -22.56 39.19
C GLU A 93 7.43 -22.67 40.51
N ARG A 94 6.12 -22.42 40.45
CA ARG A 94 5.26 -22.37 41.64
C ARG A 94 4.61 -23.71 41.99
N TYR A 95 4.44 -24.59 41.00
CA TYR A 95 3.83 -25.91 41.16
C TYR A 95 4.70 -26.99 40.49
N VAL A 96 5.58 -27.60 41.29
CA VAL A 96 6.53 -28.65 40.84
C VAL A 96 5.83 -29.95 40.42
N ALA A 97 4.56 -30.14 40.79
CA ALA A 97 3.80 -31.35 40.49
C ALA A 97 3.33 -31.46 39.02
N TYR A 98 3.45 -30.39 38.23
CA TYR A 98 2.98 -30.36 36.84
C TYR A 98 4.17 -30.32 35.87
N ASP A 99 4.15 -31.20 34.87
CA ASP A 99 5.10 -31.19 33.76
C ASP A 99 4.59 -30.30 32.61
N ILE A 100 5.49 -29.65 31.87
CA ILE A 100 5.14 -28.77 30.75
C ILE A 100 5.43 -29.47 29.43
N HIS A 101 4.41 -29.60 28.59
CA HIS A 101 4.54 -30.02 27.20
C HIS A 101 4.29 -28.87 26.23
N THR A 102 5.19 -28.71 25.26
CA THR A 102 5.09 -27.68 24.22
C THR A 102 4.79 -28.31 22.88
N ASN A 103 3.60 -28.04 22.33
CA ASN A 103 3.22 -28.47 21.00
C ASN A 103 3.11 -27.27 20.05
N THR A 104 3.67 -27.39 18.85
CA THR A 104 3.52 -26.39 17.80
C THR A 104 2.29 -26.74 16.95
N LEU A 105 1.29 -25.86 16.96
CA LEU A 105 0.10 -25.99 16.12
C LEU A 105 0.15 -24.93 15.00
N SER A 106 -0.05 -25.37 13.76
CA SER A 106 -0.24 -24.48 12.61
C SER A 106 -1.72 -24.16 12.46
N THR A 107 -2.10 -22.88 12.52
CA THR A 107 -3.48 -22.45 12.28
C THR A 107 -3.55 -21.61 11.02
N GLU A 108 -4.42 -21.98 10.08
CA GLU A 108 -4.70 -21.17 8.91
C GLU A 108 -5.50 -19.93 9.32
N LEU A 109 -4.85 -18.77 9.22
CA LEU A 109 -5.52 -17.48 9.36
C LEU A 109 -6.17 -17.15 8.02
N ILE A 110 -7.48 -17.43 7.90
CA ILE A 110 -8.31 -16.84 6.84
C ILE A 110 -8.50 -15.37 7.19
N GLY A 111 -7.47 -14.57 6.92
CA GLY A 111 -7.69 -13.18 6.58
C GLY A 111 -8.40 -13.15 5.24
N GLU A 112 -9.38 -12.27 5.07
CA GLU A 112 -9.66 -11.75 3.73
C GLU A 112 -8.40 -11.01 3.29
N LEU A 113 -7.43 -11.80 2.82
CA LEU A 113 -6.25 -11.31 2.16
C LEU A 113 -6.82 -10.69 0.88
N LYS A 114 -7.06 -9.39 0.93
CA LYS A 114 -7.23 -8.58 -0.28
C LYS A 114 -5.85 -8.51 -0.94
N MET A 115 -5.36 -9.67 -1.37
CA MET A 115 -4.39 -9.85 -2.43
C MET A 115 -5.05 -9.17 -3.64
N PHE A 116 -4.51 -8.17 -4.30
CA PHE A 116 -3.17 -7.65 -4.35
C PHE A 116 -3.35 -6.14 -4.47
N PHE A 117 -2.52 -5.35 -3.78
CA PHE A 117 -2.16 -4.00 -4.22
C PHE A 117 -3.34 -3.18 -4.77
N THR A 118 -4.14 -2.57 -3.88
CA THR A 118 -5.29 -1.76 -4.32
C THR A 118 -4.81 -0.77 -5.38
N ILE A 119 -5.53 -0.62 -6.50
CA ILE A 119 -5.13 0.30 -7.58
C ILE A 119 -4.90 1.70 -7.00
N ASP A 120 -5.66 2.09 -5.98
CA ASP A 120 -5.46 3.32 -5.21
C ASP A 120 -4.08 3.41 -4.56
N GLU A 121 -3.55 2.30 -4.06
CA GLU A 121 -2.22 2.20 -3.46
C GLU A 121 -1.12 2.30 -4.53
N LEU A 122 -1.34 1.72 -5.72
CA LEU A 122 -0.44 1.83 -6.88
C LEU A 122 -0.42 3.24 -7.47
N VAL A 123 -1.59 3.82 -7.64
CA VAL A 123 -1.78 5.23 -8.01
C VAL A 123 -1.11 6.14 -6.98
N ARG A 124 -1.14 5.78 -5.70
CA ARG A 124 -0.52 6.57 -4.63
C ARG A 124 1.00 6.42 -4.58
N TRP A 125 1.56 5.25 -4.88
CA TRP A 125 3.01 5.01 -4.89
C TRP A 125 3.68 5.55 -6.16
N LEU A 126 3.10 5.26 -7.33
CA LEU A 126 3.60 5.76 -8.61
C LEU A 126 3.33 7.27 -8.76
N GLY A 127 2.26 7.77 -8.13
CA GLY A 127 1.80 9.15 -8.29
C GLY A 127 1.13 9.42 -9.64
N LEU A 128 0.98 8.39 -10.46
CA LEU A 128 0.37 8.42 -11.80
C LEU A 128 -1.15 8.49 -11.70
N THR A 129 -1.80 9.11 -12.68
CA THR A 129 -3.27 9.14 -12.71
C THR A 129 -3.85 7.87 -13.36
N VAL A 130 -5.09 7.54 -13.01
CA VAL A 130 -5.82 6.39 -13.60
C VAL A 130 -5.85 6.48 -15.13
N PHE A 131 -5.92 7.69 -15.68
CA PHE A 131 -5.89 7.93 -17.12
C PHE A 131 -4.54 7.55 -17.75
N GLU A 132 -3.41 7.82 -17.08
CA GLU A 132 -2.08 7.47 -17.58
C GLU A 132 -1.89 5.96 -17.63
N ILE A 133 -2.42 5.24 -16.65
CA ILE A 133 -2.43 3.77 -16.62
C ILE A 133 -3.25 3.23 -17.80
N TRP A 134 -4.43 3.80 -18.04
CA TRP A 134 -5.30 3.43 -19.16
C TRP A 134 -4.64 3.65 -20.53
N ILE A 135 -4.04 4.82 -20.76
CA ILE A 135 -3.35 5.14 -22.01
C ILE A 135 -2.17 4.20 -22.25
N ASN A 136 -1.36 3.93 -21.21
CA ASN A 136 -0.26 2.98 -21.29
C ASN A 136 -0.74 1.56 -21.57
N LEU A 137 -1.87 1.14 -20.99
CA LEU A 137 -2.43 -0.20 -21.21
C LEU A 137 -2.92 -0.38 -22.65
N ILE A 138 -3.63 0.62 -23.21
CA ILE A 138 -4.04 0.61 -24.63
C ILE A 138 -2.82 0.58 -25.54
N SER A 139 -1.81 1.39 -25.22
CA SER A 139 -0.57 1.51 -25.99
C SER A 139 0.23 0.19 -26.01
N ILE A 140 0.37 -0.49 -24.87
CA ILE A 140 1.00 -1.81 -24.76
C ILE A 140 0.21 -2.87 -25.52
N LEU A 141 -1.13 -2.82 -25.46
CA LEU A 141 -1.99 -3.76 -26.18
C LEU A 141 -1.80 -3.61 -27.70
N LEU A 142 -1.83 -2.38 -28.22
CA LEU A 142 -1.57 -2.10 -29.64
C LEU A 142 -0.17 -2.53 -30.08
N PHE A 143 0.85 -2.23 -29.27
CA PHE A 143 2.22 -2.69 -29.51
C PHE A 143 2.30 -4.23 -29.56
N THR A 144 1.65 -4.92 -28.63
CA THR A 144 1.65 -6.39 -28.56
C THR A 144 0.99 -7.00 -29.79
N VAL A 145 -0.12 -6.42 -30.26
CA VAL A 145 -0.81 -6.85 -31.49
C VAL A 145 0.09 -6.65 -32.71
N LEU A 146 0.73 -5.49 -32.87
CA LEU A 146 1.65 -5.23 -33.99
C LEU A 146 2.88 -6.14 -33.95
N LEU A 147 3.43 -6.37 -32.76
CA LEU A 147 4.57 -7.27 -32.57
C LEU A 147 4.20 -8.72 -32.91
N ALA A 148 3.01 -9.17 -32.51
CA ALA A 148 2.51 -10.50 -32.83
C ALA A 148 2.28 -10.68 -34.34
N LEU A 149 1.79 -9.65 -35.03
CA LEU A 149 1.64 -9.67 -36.49
C LEU A 149 2.99 -9.72 -37.21
N ASN A 150 4.02 -9.04 -36.69
CA ASN A 150 5.38 -9.07 -37.23
C ASN A 150 6.11 -10.41 -37.00
N TYR A 151 5.57 -11.28 -36.14
CA TYR A 151 6.16 -12.60 -35.89
C TYR A 151 5.76 -13.63 -36.98
N ASP A 152 4.70 -13.37 -37.75
CA ASP A 152 4.27 -14.26 -38.83
C ASP A 152 5.05 -13.96 -40.13
N PRO A 153 5.89 -14.88 -40.63
CA PRO A 153 6.67 -14.66 -41.85
C PRO A 153 5.81 -14.57 -43.13
N ASN A 154 4.52 -14.88 -43.07
CA ASN A 154 3.64 -14.94 -44.25
C ASN A 154 3.01 -13.58 -44.62
N ILE A 155 3.17 -12.55 -43.79
CA ILE A 155 2.61 -11.21 -43.99
C ILE A 155 3.79 -10.25 -44.22
N GLU A 156 4.30 -10.17 -45.44
CA GLU A 156 5.36 -9.22 -45.88
C GLU A 156 4.87 -7.76 -45.93
N LEU A 157 3.99 -7.32 -45.02
CA LEU A 157 3.47 -5.96 -45.06
C LEU A 157 4.45 -4.92 -44.49
N TYR A 158 5.50 -5.36 -43.79
CA TYR A 158 6.44 -4.48 -43.08
C TYR A 158 7.88 -4.93 -43.25
N ASP A 159 8.49 -4.54 -44.36
CA ASP A 159 9.94 -4.61 -44.50
C ASP A 159 10.57 -3.51 -43.62
N ASN A 160 11.08 -3.90 -42.44
CA ASN A 160 12.08 -3.22 -41.62
C ASN A 160 11.79 -1.90 -40.87
N ASP A 161 10.55 -1.40 -40.82
CA ASP A 161 10.24 -0.22 -40.00
C ASP A 161 9.91 -0.55 -38.54
N TRP A 162 10.91 -0.96 -37.76
CA TRP A 162 10.79 -1.13 -36.29
C TRP A 162 10.13 0.09 -35.62
N TRP A 163 10.37 1.29 -36.15
CA TRP A 163 9.74 2.54 -35.70
C TRP A 163 8.20 2.51 -35.72
N MET A 164 7.59 1.86 -36.70
CA MET A 164 6.13 1.73 -36.80
C MET A 164 5.56 0.76 -35.77
N ILE A 165 6.29 -0.31 -35.46
CA ILE A 165 5.92 -1.25 -34.38
C ILE A 165 5.94 -0.52 -33.03
N PHE A 166 6.96 0.33 -32.80
CA PHE A 166 7.06 1.14 -31.59
C PHE A 166 6.16 2.39 -31.58
N PHE A 167 5.57 2.77 -32.70
CA PHE A 167 4.79 4.01 -32.83
C PHE A 167 3.63 4.11 -31.82
N PRO A 168 2.78 3.08 -31.59
CA PRO A 168 1.73 3.16 -30.58
C PRO A 168 2.27 3.37 -29.17
N LEU A 169 3.48 2.88 -28.91
CA LEU A 169 4.17 3.04 -27.63
C LEU A 169 4.57 4.50 -27.37
N PHE A 170 5.09 5.18 -28.41
CA PHE A 170 5.44 6.60 -28.36
C PHE A 170 4.22 7.52 -28.40
N ALA A 171 3.18 7.17 -29.16
CA ALA A 171 1.93 7.92 -29.19
C ALA A 171 1.26 7.96 -27.80
N GLY A 172 1.29 6.84 -27.07
CA GLY A 172 0.82 6.78 -25.68
C GLY A 172 1.59 7.73 -24.75
N ASP A 173 2.92 7.77 -24.86
CA ASP A 173 3.76 8.67 -24.05
C ASP A 173 3.54 10.15 -24.39
N ALA A 174 3.30 10.47 -25.67
CA ALA A 174 3.00 11.83 -26.11
C ALA A 174 1.67 12.33 -25.52
N LEU A 175 0.63 11.49 -25.54
CA LEU A 175 -0.66 11.80 -24.92
C LEU A 175 -0.53 11.96 -23.39
N ASN A 176 0.27 11.10 -22.75
CA ASN A 176 0.55 11.17 -21.32
C ASN A 176 1.28 12.48 -20.95
N THR A 177 2.30 12.85 -21.72
CA THR A 177 3.03 14.11 -21.57
C THR A 177 2.13 15.33 -21.75
N TYR A 178 1.26 15.30 -22.77
CA TYR A 178 0.30 16.37 -23.03
C TYR A 178 -0.65 16.59 -21.85
N PHE A 179 -1.17 15.50 -21.28
CA PHE A 179 -2.02 15.57 -20.08
C PHE A 179 -1.27 16.11 -18.86
N CYS A 180 -0.03 15.68 -18.65
CA CYS A 180 0.84 16.24 -17.60
C CYS A 180 1.03 17.75 -17.75
N ILE A 181 1.25 18.24 -18.97
CA ILE A 181 1.39 19.67 -19.27
C ILE A 181 0.09 20.43 -18.98
N ILE A 182 -1.07 19.89 -19.34
CA ILE A 182 -2.37 20.52 -19.05
C ILE A 182 -2.58 20.67 -17.54
N ILE A 183 -2.29 19.63 -16.76
CA ILE A 183 -2.42 19.69 -15.30
C ILE A 183 -1.45 20.73 -14.74
N PHE A 184 -0.22 20.78 -15.26
CA PHE A 184 0.78 21.75 -14.86
C PHE A 184 0.32 23.19 -15.11
N ILE A 185 -0.25 23.49 -16.28
CA ILE A 185 -0.78 24.81 -16.62
C ILE A 185 -1.94 25.19 -15.69
N ARG A 186 -2.89 24.27 -15.46
CA ARG A 186 -4.01 24.50 -14.53
C ARG A 186 -3.51 24.83 -13.12
N MET A 187 -2.45 24.17 -12.70
CA MET A 187 -1.85 24.35 -11.38
C MET A 187 -1.04 25.64 -11.24
N LEU A 188 -0.41 26.11 -12.32
CA LEU A 188 0.22 27.43 -12.37
C LEU A 188 -0.80 28.56 -12.24
N LEU A 189 -2.00 28.40 -12.81
CA LEU A 189 -3.09 29.38 -12.73
C LEU A 189 -3.64 29.54 -11.30
N GLU A 190 -3.59 28.49 -10.49
CA GLU A 190 -4.21 28.43 -9.16
C GLU A 190 -3.24 28.85 -8.03
N MET A 191 -2.04 29.37 -8.36
CA MET A 191 -1.03 29.97 -7.48
C MET A 191 -0.58 29.12 -6.26
N THR A 192 -0.88 27.82 -6.23
CA THR A 192 -0.53 26.88 -5.14
C THR A 192 0.69 26.02 -5.52
N LEU A 193 1.87 26.64 -5.54
CA LEU A 193 3.03 26.08 -6.25
C LEU A 193 3.81 24.99 -5.48
N LYS A 194 4.03 25.14 -4.17
CA LYS A 194 5.10 24.35 -3.48
C LYS A 194 4.82 22.84 -3.37
N PHE A 195 3.66 22.45 -2.87
CA PHE A 195 3.37 21.03 -2.62
C PHE A 195 3.02 20.28 -3.91
N SER A 196 2.35 20.98 -4.83
CA SER A 196 1.84 20.38 -6.06
C SER A 196 2.93 20.23 -7.13
N LEU A 197 3.94 21.11 -7.14
CA LEU A 197 5.13 20.97 -8.00
C LEU A 197 5.96 19.73 -7.66
N MET A 198 6.11 19.38 -6.38
CA MET A 198 6.80 18.14 -6.02
C MET A 198 6.11 16.91 -6.62
N ARG A 199 4.77 16.89 -6.63
CA ARG A 199 4.00 15.80 -7.21
C ARG A 199 4.12 15.74 -8.73
N ILE A 200 4.04 16.88 -9.43
CA ILE A 200 4.19 16.91 -10.90
C ILE A 200 5.62 16.60 -11.30
N SER A 201 6.61 17.13 -10.59
CA SER A 201 8.02 16.86 -10.84
C SER A 201 8.31 15.35 -10.73
N TRP A 202 7.72 14.68 -9.74
CA TRP A 202 7.81 13.22 -9.63
C TRP A 202 7.21 12.50 -10.85
N SER A 203 6.00 12.89 -11.27
CA SER A 203 5.35 12.29 -12.44
C SER A 203 6.14 12.53 -13.74
N ALA A 204 6.68 13.74 -13.91
CA ALA A 204 7.48 14.11 -15.09
C ALA A 204 8.80 13.33 -15.17
N ILE A 205 9.49 13.14 -14.04
CA ILE A 205 10.71 12.31 -13.96
C ILE A 205 10.41 10.85 -14.32
N PHE A 206 9.26 10.33 -13.87
CA PHE A 206 8.82 8.98 -14.20
C PHE A 206 8.55 8.81 -15.70
N LEU A 207 7.84 9.77 -16.30
CA LEU A 207 7.55 9.83 -17.73
C LEU A 207 8.81 9.93 -18.58
N LEU A 208 9.76 10.78 -18.18
CA LEU A 208 11.03 10.94 -18.87
C LEU A 208 11.86 9.64 -18.84
N MET A 209 11.97 8.98 -17.68
CA MET A 209 12.74 7.74 -17.55
C MET A 209 12.14 6.59 -18.36
N THR A 210 10.81 6.48 -18.41
CA THR A 210 10.11 5.47 -19.21
C THR A 210 10.23 5.75 -20.71
N PHE A 211 10.18 7.01 -21.14
CA PHE A 211 10.44 7.40 -22.52
C PHE A 211 11.88 7.09 -22.95
N LEU A 212 12.88 7.44 -22.12
CA LEU A 212 14.29 7.16 -22.40
C LEU A 212 14.56 5.66 -22.56
N PHE A 213 13.97 4.83 -21.70
CA PHE A 213 14.02 3.38 -21.82
C PHE A 213 13.51 2.90 -23.19
N LYS A 214 12.30 3.33 -23.59
CA LYS A 214 11.68 2.93 -24.88
C LYS A 214 12.51 3.41 -26.08
N PHE A 215 13.04 4.62 -26.01
CA PHE A 215 13.89 5.18 -27.07
C PHE A 215 15.22 4.41 -27.23
N LEU A 216 15.88 4.08 -26.12
CA LEU A 216 17.10 3.26 -26.14
C LEU A 216 16.82 1.85 -26.66
N LEU A 217 15.69 1.26 -26.29
CA LEU A 217 15.26 -0.06 -26.76
C LEU A 217 15.00 -0.05 -28.28
N CYS A 218 14.31 0.98 -28.79
CA CYS A 218 14.08 1.16 -30.22
C CYS A 218 15.41 1.31 -31.00
N LYS A 219 16.33 2.14 -30.50
CA LYS A 219 17.66 2.32 -31.12
C LYS A 219 18.50 1.05 -31.12
N ARG A 220 18.36 0.21 -30.09
CA ARG A 220 19.04 -1.07 -30.01
C ARG A 220 18.47 -2.09 -31.00
N LEU A 221 17.14 -2.18 -31.11
CA LEU A 221 16.49 -3.10 -32.07
C LEU A 221 16.76 -2.71 -33.53
N LEU A 222 16.95 -1.42 -33.81
CA LEU A 222 17.37 -0.93 -35.13
C LEU A 222 18.83 -1.28 -35.47
N GLY A 223 19.59 -1.90 -34.56
CA GLY A 223 20.98 -2.31 -34.78
C GLY A 223 21.99 -1.16 -34.82
N GLN A 224 21.56 0.09 -34.58
CA GLN A 224 22.42 1.27 -34.68
C GLN A 224 23.34 1.47 -33.48
N VAL A 225 23.09 0.78 -32.36
CA VAL A 225 23.80 1.00 -31.10
C VAL A 225 24.31 -0.31 -30.53
N LYS A 226 25.64 -0.44 -30.40
CA LYS A 226 26.33 -1.60 -29.81
C LYS A 226 26.32 -1.56 -28.26
N LEU A 227 25.25 -1.05 -27.65
CA LEU A 227 25.10 -0.94 -26.20
C LEU A 227 24.69 -2.28 -25.55
N ASP A 228 25.33 -2.66 -24.45
CA ASP A 228 24.95 -3.86 -23.69
C ASP A 228 23.53 -3.71 -23.10
N TYR A 229 22.83 -4.84 -22.93
CA TYR A 229 21.48 -4.85 -22.35
C TYR A 229 21.41 -4.11 -21.01
N SER A 230 22.48 -4.19 -20.21
CA SER A 230 22.63 -3.47 -18.94
C SER A 230 22.44 -1.95 -19.06
N GLU A 231 22.93 -1.33 -20.13
CA GLU A 231 22.82 0.12 -20.33
C GLU A 231 21.43 0.52 -20.82
N VAL A 232 20.79 -0.33 -21.64
CA VAL A 232 19.41 -0.09 -22.11
C VAL A 232 18.42 -0.14 -20.95
N PHE A 233 18.62 -1.02 -19.97
CA PHE A 233 17.76 -1.14 -18.79
C PHE A 233 18.11 -0.15 -17.65
N ALA A 234 19.18 0.63 -17.77
CA ALA A 234 19.60 1.54 -16.70
C ALA A 234 18.51 2.53 -16.21
N PRO A 235 17.71 3.17 -17.10
CA PRO A 235 16.62 4.04 -16.66
C PRO A 235 15.55 3.31 -15.84
N LEU A 236 15.29 2.03 -16.14
CA LEU A 236 14.32 1.20 -15.43
C LEU A 236 14.80 0.87 -14.00
N TYR A 237 16.08 0.58 -13.83
CA TYR A 237 16.64 0.30 -12.51
C TYR A 237 16.61 1.53 -11.59
N ILE A 238 16.93 2.71 -12.14
CA ILE A 238 16.82 3.99 -11.42
C ILE A 238 15.37 4.24 -11.00
N LEU A 239 14.42 4.01 -11.91
CA LEU A 239 12.98 4.13 -11.64
C LEU A 239 12.53 3.21 -10.50
N LEU A 240 12.98 1.95 -10.52
CA LEU A 240 12.62 0.96 -9.51
C LEU A 240 13.16 1.35 -8.12
N GLN A 241 14.39 1.85 -8.05
CA GLN A 241 14.98 2.35 -6.81
C GLN A 241 14.21 3.57 -6.27
N LEU A 242 13.81 4.50 -7.13
CA LEU A 242 13.00 5.67 -6.76
C LEU A 242 11.64 5.26 -6.17
N ILE A 243 10.96 4.26 -6.77
CA ILE A 243 9.72 3.72 -6.23
C ILE A 243 9.95 3.05 -4.87
N ALA A 244 11.01 2.25 -4.73
CA ALA A 244 11.32 1.53 -3.49
C ALA A 244 11.58 2.49 -2.32
N VAL A 245 12.36 3.56 -2.53
CA VAL A 245 12.61 4.58 -1.49
C VAL A 245 11.31 5.22 -1.05
N ARG A 246 10.42 5.55 -1.99
CA ARG A 246 9.12 6.16 -1.68
C ARG A 246 8.19 5.22 -0.92
N ALA A 247 8.20 3.93 -1.26
CA ALA A 247 7.44 2.92 -0.53
C ALA A 247 7.88 2.82 0.94
N CYS A 248 9.19 2.86 1.20
CA CYS A 248 9.74 2.82 2.57
C CYS A 248 9.46 4.08 3.39
N GLN A 249 9.40 5.26 2.77
CA GLN A 249 9.07 6.51 3.47
C GLN A 249 7.61 6.60 3.92
N GLN A 250 6.75 5.72 3.40
CA GLN A 250 5.30 5.83 3.55
C GLN A 250 4.66 4.64 4.32
N SER A 251 5.47 3.65 4.71
CA SER A 251 5.13 2.57 5.65
C SER A 251 5.39 2.97 7.10
#